data_AF-A0A848F8B0-F1
#
_entry.id   AF-A0A848F8B0-F1
#
_cell.length_a   1.000
_cell.length_b   1.000
_cell.length_c   1.000
_cell.angle_alpha   90.00
_cell.angle_beta   90.00
_cell.angle_gamma   90.00
#
_symmetry.space_group_name_H-M   'P 1'
#
loop_
_entity.id
_entity.type
_entity.pdbx_description
1 polymer ?
#
loop_
_entity_poly.entity_id
_entity_poly.type
_entity_poly.pdbx_seq_one_letter_code
_entity_poly.pdbx_strand_id
1 'polypeptide(L)' 'MSHPAVYRQLAIPVPVFDRIKDVQRRHEAQHGQRLTLAAVVSRIVLEHQRHEEQELQRRADRSR' A
#
# COMPACT_ATOMS: atom_id res chain seq x y z
N MET A 1 -1.56 16.15 22.67
CA MET A 1 -1.99 17.10 21.62
C MET A 1 -2.74 16.33 20.55
N SER A 2 -4.01 16.64 20.32
CA SER A 2 -4.84 16.01 19.28
C SER A 2 -4.47 16.61 17.93
N HIS A 3 -3.96 15.81 17.00
CA HIS A 3 -3.69 16.27 15.64
C HIS A 3 -5.03 16.58 14.93
N PRO A 4 -5.13 17.64 14.11
CA PRO A 4 -6.35 17.94 13.38
C PRO A 4 -6.63 16.81 12.37
N ALA A 5 -7.84 16.27 12.41
CA ALA A 5 -8.28 15.28 11.43
C ALA A 5 -8.48 15.97 10.07
N VAL A 6 -7.57 15.71 9.13
CA VAL A 6 -7.66 16.24 7.76
C VAL A 6 -8.47 15.26 6.92
N TYR A 7 -9.70 15.64 6.55
CA TYR A 7 -10.55 14.86 5.66
C TYR A 7 -10.32 15.31 4.21
N ARG A 8 -9.93 14.38 3.34
CA ARG A 8 -9.80 14.61 1.89
C ARG A 8 -10.72 13.66 1.14
N GLN A 9 -11.49 14.19 0.19
CA GLN A 9 -12.24 13.37 -0.74
C GLN A 9 -11.33 12.99 -1.91
N LEU A 10 -11.29 11.69 -2.24
CA LEU A 10 -10.54 11.16 -3.36
C LEU A 10 -11.49 10.28 -4.17
N ALA A 11 -11.64 10.60 -5.45
CA ALA A 11 -12.29 9.71 -6.39
C ALA A 11 -11.28 8.64 -6.80
N ILE A 12 -11.62 7.37 -6.54
CA ILE A 12 -10.81 6.23 -6.95
C ILE A 12 -11.66 5.26 -7.77
N PRO A 13 -11.10 4.62 -8.81
CA PRO A 13 -11.82 3.59 -9.55
C PRO A 13 -12.24 2.45 -8.63
N VAL A 14 -13.43 1.88 -8.85
CA VAL A 14 -13.95 0.75 -8.05
C VAL A 14 -12.95 -0.42 -7.97
N PRO A 15 -12.29 -0.86 -9.07
CA PRO A 15 -11.31 -1.95 -8.98
C PRO A 15 -10.11 -1.64 -8.08
N VAL A 16 -9.71 -0.35 -8.00
CA VAL A 16 -8.64 0.09 -7.10
C VAL A 16 -9.10 0.02 -5.66
N PHE A 17 -10.33 0.46 -5.37
CA PHE A 17 -10.92 0.35 -4.04
C PHE A 17 -11.02 -1.12 -3.59
N ASP A 18 -11.48 -2.02 -4.47
CA ASP A 18 -11.58 -3.45 -4.16
C ASP A 18 -10.21 -4.05 -3.80
N ARG A 19 -9.17 -3.72 -4.58
CA ARG A 19 -7.80 -4.14 -4.26
C ARG A 19 -7.34 -3.63 -2.89
N ILE A 20 -7.65 -2.38 -2.56
CA ILE A 20 -7.31 -1.81 -1.24
C ILE A 20 -8.03 -2.58 -0.12
N LYS A 21 -9.32 -2.89 -0.30
CA LYS A 21 -10.10 -3.67 0.67
C LYS A 21 -9.57 -5.09 0.82
N ASP A 22 -9.12 -5.72 -0.25
CA ASP A 22 -8.51 -7.04 -0.19
C ASP A 22 -7.22 -7.05 0.61
N VAL A 23 -6.33 -6.07 0.40
CA VAL A 23 -5.10 -5.94 1.18
C VAL A 23 -5.42 -5.71 2.66
N GLN A 24 -6.40 -4.85 2.96
CA GLN A 24 -6.87 -4.61 4.34
C GLN A 24 -7.35 -5.90 5.01
N ARG A 25 -8.19 -6.69 4.32
CA ARG A 25 -8.75 -7.95 4.84
C ARG A 25 -7.67 -9.00 5.07
N ARG A 26 -6.71 -9.14 4.14
CA ARG A 26 -5.58 -10.08 4.30
C ARG A 26 -4.73 -9.71 5.51
N HIS A 27 -4.44 -8.42 5.69
CA HIS A 27 -3.72 -7.95 6.87
C HIS A 27 -4.45 -8.27 8.17
N GLU A 28 -5.75 -7.98 8.21
CA GLU A 28 -6.60 -8.25 9.36
C GLU A 28 -6.66 -9.75 9.69
N ALA A 29 -6.77 -10.61 8.68
CA ALA A 29 -6.72 -12.06 8.85
C ALA A 29 -5.37 -12.57 9.38
N GLN A 30 -4.26 -11.94 8.99
CA GLN A 30 -2.91 -12.34 9.40
C GLN A 30 -2.51 -11.84 10.80
N HIS A 31 -2.96 -10.64 11.17
CA HIS A 31 -2.46 -9.94 12.35
C HIS A 31 -3.55 -9.64 13.40
N GLY A 32 -4.81 -9.97 13.13
CA GLY A 32 -5.94 -9.64 13.99
C GLY A 32 -6.21 -8.14 14.11
N GLN A 33 -5.58 -7.31 13.27
CA GLN A 33 -5.64 -5.85 13.33
C GLN A 33 -6.05 -5.26 11.99
N ARG A 34 -7.08 -4.41 12.04
CA ARG A 34 -7.58 -3.71 10.86
C ARG A 34 -6.86 -2.38 10.66
N LEU A 35 -6.19 -2.23 9.52
CA LEU A 35 -5.53 -0.99 9.14
C LEU A 35 -6.52 0.08 8.69
N THR A 36 -6.15 1.35 8.81
CA THR A 36 -6.89 2.46 8.18
C THR A 36 -6.68 2.46 6.66
N LEU A 37 -7.57 3.12 5.92
CA LEU A 37 -7.43 3.24 4.46
C LEU A 37 -6.07 3.85 4.07
N ALA A 38 -5.66 4.92 4.76
CA ALA A 38 -4.38 5.58 4.53
C ALA A 38 -3.20 4.62 4.78
N ALA A 39 -3.23 3.86 5.87
CA ALA A 39 -2.18 2.89 6.19
C ALA A 39 -2.07 1.78 5.13
N VAL A 40 -3.20 1.31 4.60
CA VAL A 40 -3.21 0.32 3.51
C VAL A 40 -2.60 0.90 2.23
N VAL A 41 -2.98 2.12 1.86
CA VAL A 41 -2.42 2.79 0.67
C VAL A 41 -0.91 3.01 0.83
N SER A 42 -0.46 3.52 1.97
CA SER A 42 0.97 3.68 2.25
C SER A 42 1.73 2.36 2.13
N ARG A 43 1.17 1.27 2.64
CA ARG A 43 1.75 -0.07 2.52
C ARG A 43 1.86 -0.52 1.06
N ILE A 44 0.80 -0.39 0.27
CA ILE A 44 0.80 -0.76 -1.16
C ILE A 44 1.88 0.02 -1.92
N VAL A 45 1.99 1.33 -1.66
CA VAL A 45 3.00 2.18 -2.31
C VAL A 45 4.42 1.74 -1.93
N LEU A 46 4.68 1.50 -0.65
CA LEU A 46 5.99 1.03 -0.18
C LEU A 46 6.36 -0.34 -0.74
N GLU A 47 5.40 -1.27 -0.81
CA GLU A 47 5.61 -2.59 -1.41
C GLU A 47 5.98 -2.48 -2.90
N HIS A 48 5.33 -1.55 -3.62
CA HIS A 48 5.64 -1.32 -5.03
C HIS A 48 7.03 -0.71 -5.24
N GLN A 49 7.38 0.32 -4.48
CA GLN A 49 8.70 0.95 -4.54
C GLN A 49 9.83 -0.05 -4.29
N ARG A 50 9.67 -0.91 -3.27
CA ARG A 50 10.63 -1.99 -2.98
C ARG A 50 10.75 -2.99 -4.12
N HIS A 51 9.65 -3.30 -4.79
CA HIS A 51 9.67 -4.22 -5.93
C HIS A 51 10.44 -3.62 -7.11
N GLU A 52 10.22 -2.35 -7.42
CA GLU A 52 10.94 -1.63 -8.49
C GLU A 52 12.44 -1.54 -8.21
N GLU A 53 12.83 -1.23 -6.97
CA GLU A 53 14.23 -1.22 -6.53
C GLU A 53 14.91 -2.57 -6.73
N GLN A 54 14.24 -3.67 -6.36
CA GLN A 54 14.76 -5.02 -6.56
C GLN A 54 14.89 -5.39 -8.03
N GLU A 55 13.94 -5.00 -8.88
CA GLU A 55 14.04 -5.24 -10.32
C GLU A 55 15.20 -4.47 -10.95
N LEU A 56 15.38 -3.21 -10.57
CA LEU A 56 16.50 -2.39 -11.03
C LEU A 56 17.84 -3.02 -10.65
N GLN A 57 17.97 -3.49 -9.41
CA GLN A 57 19.18 -4.18 -8.96
C GLN A 57 19.44 -5.45 -9.78
N ARG A 58 18.41 -6.29 -10.00
CA ARG A 58 18.55 -7.51 -10.82
C ARG A 58 18.96 -7.22 -12.26
N ARG A 59 18.50 -6.10 -12.83
CA ARG A 59 18.91 -5.68 -14.18
C ARG A 59 20.36 -5.21 -14.19
N ALA A 60 20.77 -4.43 -13.19
CA ALA A 60 22.16 -3.99 -13.04
C ALA A 60 23.14 -5.16 -12.88
N ASP A 61 22.76 -6.17 -12.08
CA ASP A 61 23.57 -7.38 -11.86
C ASP A 61 23.69 -8.26 -13.11
N ARG A 62 22.69 -8.25 -14.01
CA ARG A 62 22.72 -8.98 -15.30
C ARG A 62 23.50 -8.27 -16.40
N SER A 63 23.82 -6.99 -16.23
CA SER A 63 24.56 -6.18 -17.22
C SER A 63 26.06 -6.07 -16.91
N ARG A 64 26.55 -6.78 -15.89
CA ARG A 64 27.97 -6.96 -15.58
C ARG A 64 28.45 -8.33 -16.04
#